data_AF-A0A328BXG0-F1
#
_entry.id   AF-A0A328BXG0-F1
#
_cell.length_a   1.000
_cell.length_b   1.000
_cell.length_c   1.000
_cell.angle_alpha   90.00
_cell.angle_beta   90.00
_cell.angle_gamma   90.00
#
_symmetry.space_group_name_H-M   'P 1'
#
loop_
_entity.id
_entity.type
_entity.pdbx_description
1 polymer ?
#
loop_
_entity_poly.entity_id
_entity_poly.type
_entity_poly.pdbx_seq_one_letter_code
_entity_poly.pdbx_strand_id
1 'polypeptide(L)'
;MLYGLGQFINTDFCLVVQNDGWVINGNNWKDDFFNYDYIGAPVPDLIEVVNNQYVRRFDIDFWQKHKDNLPPNIYESQNGGFSLRSRKLLNAPRALGLSLEISNFESFQQIPLEMKWNFNSDIRHAEDSYLSCIKRQILMHHGIKFAPRNIAAQFSVEYLPIQKIENIPLDSLFGCHFSSLLTLIGSKKVQVNVNIYSLNDFSTNKLLNLLSTYNYEFIVPTEFNKINFNRNA
;
A
#
# COMPACT_ATOMS: atom_id res chain seq x y z
N MET A 1 11.75 2.35 -9.85
CA MET A 1 11.98 1.60 -8.61
C MET A 1 12.36 0.14 -8.90
N LEU A 2 11.44 -0.66 -9.45
CA LEU A 2 11.53 -2.13 -9.62
C LEU A 2 12.88 -2.70 -10.11
N TYR A 3 13.48 -2.15 -11.16
CA TYR A 3 14.69 -2.74 -11.77
C TYR A 3 16.00 -2.08 -11.39
N GLY A 4 15.98 -0.95 -10.69
CA GLY A 4 17.15 -0.10 -10.53
C GLY A 4 17.53 0.19 -9.09
N LEU A 5 16.56 0.29 -8.18
CA LEU A 5 16.79 0.84 -6.84
C LEU A 5 17.88 0.08 -6.06
N GLY A 6 17.93 -1.25 -6.19
CA GLY A 6 18.92 -2.09 -5.50
C GLY A 6 20.38 -1.78 -5.86
N GLN A 7 20.63 -1.07 -6.97
CA GLN A 7 21.97 -0.64 -7.41
C GLN A 7 22.40 0.69 -6.78
N PHE A 8 21.48 1.44 -6.17
CA PHE A 8 21.73 2.77 -5.62
C PHE A 8 21.74 2.78 -4.08
N ILE A 9 21.64 1.62 -3.43
CA ILE A 9 21.69 1.48 -1.98
C ILE A 9 22.89 0.62 -1.56
N ASN A 10 23.55 1.04 -0.47
CA ASN A 10 24.68 0.31 0.12
C ASN A 10 24.26 -0.60 1.28
N THR A 11 23.07 -0.37 1.84
CA THR A 11 22.49 -1.12 2.95
C THR A 11 21.79 -2.39 2.45
N ASP A 12 21.60 -3.36 3.34
CA ASP A 12 20.88 -4.59 3.01
C ASP A 12 19.36 -4.40 2.88
N PHE A 13 18.84 -3.30 3.39
CA PHE A 13 17.44 -2.91 3.31
C PHE A 13 17.31 -1.42 2.98
N CYS A 14 16.20 -1.06 2.34
CA CYS A 14 15.75 0.33 2.26
C CYS A 14 14.29 0.45 2.69
N LEU A 15 13.97 1.57 3.34
CA LEU A 15 12.60 2.00 3.56
C LEU A 15 12.16 2.84 2.36
N VAL A 16 11.14 2.38 1.64
CA VAL A 16 10.48 3.11 0.55
C VAL A 16 9.33 3.91 1.15
N VAL A 17 9.31 5.21 0.85
CA VAL A 17 8.32 6.16 1.36
C VAL A 17 7.85 7.04 0.22
N GLN A 18 6.57 6.95 -0.14
CA GLN A 18 5.87 7.85 -1.06
C GLN A 18 5.39 9.11 -0.31
N ASN A 19 4.96 10.15 -1.03
CA ASN A 19 4.58 11.44 -0.44
C ASN A 19 3.39 11.37 0.53
N ASP A 20 2.55 10.36 0.38
CA ASP A 20 1.38 10.02 1.21
C ASP A 20 1.65 8.85 2.18
N GLY A 21 2.90 8.45 2.36
CA GLY A 21 3.34 7.51 3.41
C GLY A 21 4.41 8.11 4.32
N TRP A 22 4.46 7.68 5.58
CA TRP A 22 5.48 8.12 6.54
C TRP A 22 5.55 7.25 7.80
N VAL A 23 6.59 7.45 8.61
CA VAL A 23 6.74 6.86 9.95
C VAL A 23 5.85 7.63 10.93
N ILE A 24 4.90 6.95 11.58
CA ILE A 24 4.05 7.54 12.62
C ILE A 24 4.85 7.68 13.92
N ASN A 25 5.46 6.57 14.35
CA ASN A 25 6.24 6.48 15.59
C ASN A 25 7.43 5.51 15.42
N GLY A 26 8.64 6.07 15.41
CA GLY A 26 9.88 5.29 15.25
C GLY A 26 10.16 4.31 16.38
N ASN A 27 9.60 4.53 17.58
CA ASN A 27 9.76 3.62 18.72
C ASN A 27 9.03 2.29 18.54
N ASN A 28 8.10 2.21 17.58
CA ASN A 28 7.38 0.97 17.25
C ASN A 28 8.14 0.08 16.26
N TRP A 29 9.37 0.46 15.88
CA TRP A 29 10.24 -0.40 15.09
C TRP A 29 10.50 -1.74 15.80
N LYS A 30 10.53 -2.83 15.03
CA LYS A 30 10.87 -4.18 15.50
C LYS A 30 11.94 -4.75 14.61
N ASP A 31 13.05 -5.22 15.19
CA ASP A 31 14.13 -5.84 14.41
C ASP A 31 13.67 -7.09 13.65
N ASP A 32 12.59 -7.73 14.11
CA ASP A 32 11.93 -8.83 13.40
C ASP A 32 11.47 -8.44 11.98
N PHE A 33 11.31 -7.15 11.68
CA PHE A 33 11.03 -6.69 10.32
C PHE A 33 12.16 -7.06 9.34
N PHE A 34 13.41 -7.18 9.80
CA PHE A 34 14.53 -7.63 8.96
C PHE A 34 14.47 -9.11 8.59
N ASN A 35 13.55 -9.90 9.15
CA ASN A 35 13.36 -11.30 8.77
C ASN A 35 12.65 -11.47 7.41
N TYR A 36 12.17 -10.38 6.80
CA TYR A 36 11.39 -10.39 5.58
C TYR A 36 12.00 -9.45 4.53
N ASP A 37 12.04 -9.91 3.28
CA ASP A 37 12.54 -9.17 2.13
C ASP A 37 11.55 -8.11 1.61
N TYR A 38 10.25 -8.26 1.91
CA TYR A 38 9.21 -7.27 1.61
C TYR A 38 8.21 -7.18 2.75
N ILE A 39 7.96 -5.95 3.21
CA ILE A 39 6.86 -5.61 4.12
C ILE A 39 6.20 -4.35 3.61
N GLY A 40 4.91 -4.41 3.28
CA GLY A 40 4.07 -3.27 2.94
C GLY A 40 2.81 -3.23 3.79
N ALA A 41 2.02 -2.17 3.71
CA ALA A 41 0.70 -2.16 4.34
C ALA A 41 -0.18 -3.26 3.70
N PRO A 42 -0.81 -4.15 4.47
CA PRO A 42 -1.68 -5.16 3.88
C PRO A 42 -2.91 -4.46 3.26
N VAL A 43 -3.36 -4.98 2.12
CA VAL A 43 -4.53 -4.49 1.39
C VAL A 43 -5.60 -5.58 1.45
N PRO A 44 -6.87 -5.23 1.73
CA PRO A 44 -7.94 -6.22 1.89
C PRO A 44 -8.49 -6.64 0.53
N ASP A 45 -7.61 -7.14 -0.33
CA ASP A 45 -7.92 -7.70 -1.64
C ASP A 45 -7.26 -9.06 -1.83
N LEU A 46 -7.67 -9.76 -2.89
CA LEU A 46 -7.06 -11.02 -3.27
C LEU A 46 -6.77 -11.04 -4.77
N ILE A 47 -5.61 -11.54 -5.16
CA ILE A 47 -5.18 -11.62 -6.55
C ILE A 47 -4.95 -13.10 -6.91
N GLU A 48 -5.65 -13.56 -7.93
CA GLU A 48 -5.46 -14.90 -8.51
C GLU A 48 -4.35 -14.89 -9.55
N VAL A 49 -3.43 -15.85 -9.44
CA VAL A 49 -2.24 -15.97 -10.29
C VAL A 49 -2.10 -17.41 -10.78
N VAL A 50 -2.26 -17.63 -12.07
CA VAL A 50 -2.10 -18.96 -12.70
C VAL A 50 -0.94 -18.91 -13.66
N ASN A 51 -0.06 -19.91 -13.63
CA ASN A 51 1.14 -19.98 -14.49
C ASN A 51 2.00 -18.70 -14.43
N ASN A 52 2.15 -18.10 -13.24
CA ASN A 52 2.88 -16.84 -13.01
C ASN A 52 2.35 -15.62 -13.76
N GLN A 53 1.06 -15.66 -14.14
CA GLN A 53 0.34 -14.58 -14.79
C GLN A 53 -0.88 -14.18 -13.96
N TYR A 54 -1.16 -12.88 -13.93
CA TYR A 54 -2.37 -12.34 -13.32
C TYR A 54 -3.61 -12.85 -14.04
N VAL A 55 -4.61 -13.29 -13.27
CA VAL A 55 -5.92 -13.68 -13.79
C VAL A 55 -6.95 -12.61 -13.46
N ARG A 56 -7.14 -12.31 -12.17
CA ARG A 56 -8.12 -11.33 -11.69
C ARG A 56 -7.82 -10.89 -10.26
N ARG A 57 -8.42 -9.75 -9.89
CA ARG A 57 -8.48 -9.21 -8.54
C ARG A 57 -9.89 -9.43 -7.98
N PHE A 58 -9.97 -9.81 -6.71
CA PHE A 58 -11.20 -9.88 -5.94
C PHE A 58 -11.28 -8.74 -4.94
N ASP A 59 -12.50 -8.34 -4.64
CA ASP A 59 -12.82 -7.25 -3.72
C ASP A 59 -12.71 -7.65 -2.24
N ILE A 60 -12.98 -6.65 -1.39
CA ILE A 60 -12.97 -6.79 0.07
C ILE A 60 -14.00 -7.80 0.58
N ASP A 61 -15.14 -7.98 -0.10
CA ASP A 61 -16.17 -8.93 0.32
C ASP A 61 -15.70 -10.37 0.11
N PHE A 62 -15.02 -10.64 -1.00
CA PHE A 62 -14.39 -11.92 -1.25
C PHE A 62 -13.21 -12.15 -0.31
N TRP A 63 -12.36 -11.13 -0.10
CA TRP A 63 -11.27 -11.18 0.87
C TRP A 63 -11.77 -11.55 2.27
N GLN A 64 -12.81 -10.86 2.76
CA GLN A 64 -13.37 -11.08 4.10
C GLN A 64 -13.83 -12.54 4.33
N LYS A 65 -14.32 -13.21 3.28
CA LYS A 65 -14.76 -14.61 3.33
C LYS A 65 -13.61 -15.62 3.33
N HIS A 66 -12.45 -15.26 2.78
CA HIS A 66 -11.34 -16.18 2.52
C HIS A 66 -10.05 -15.85 3.28
N LYS A 67 -9.99 -14.70 3.96
CA LYS A 67 -8.78 -14.17 4.63
C LYS A 67 -8.07 -15.16 5.57
N ASP A 68 -8.79 -16.11 6.17
CA ASP A 68 -8.24 -17.08 7.12
C ASP A 68 -7.76 -18.37 6.43
N ASN A 69 -8.27 -18.65 5.23
CA ASN A 69 -7.94 -19.84 4.44
C ASN A 69 -7.89 -19.45 2.96
N LEU A 70 -6.73 -18.93 2.53
CA LEU A 70 -6.55 -18.49 1.16
C LEU A 70 -6.64 -19.69 0.20
N PRO A 71 -7.42 -19.60 -0.88
CA PRO A 71 -7.41 -20.63 -1.92
C PRO A 71 -6.02 -20.75 -2.56
N PRO A 72 -5.69 -21.92 -3.17
CA PRO A 72 -4.44 -22.07 -3.90
C PRO A 72 -4.34 -21.00 -4.99
N ASN A 73 -3.11 -20.54 -5.27
CA ASN A 73 -2.83 -19.55 -6.31
C ASN A 73 -3.44 -18.16 -6.09
N ILE A 74 -3.97 -17.89 -4.89
CA ILE A 74 -4.53 -16.60 -4.51
C ILE A 74 -3.64 -15.95 -3.45
N TYR A 75 -3.33 -14.67 -3.64
CA TYR A 75 -2.44 -13.91 -2.78
C TYR A 75 -3.10 -12.62 -2.33
N GLU A 76 -2.90 -12.28 -1.07
CA GLU A 76 -3.23 -10.97 -0.52
C GLU A 76 -2.10 -9.99 -0.82
N SER A 77 -2.46 -8.82 -1.36
CA SER A 77 -1.46 -7.82 -1.72
C SER A 77 -0.97 -7.01 -0.52
N GLN A 78 0.22 -6.43 -0.68
CA GLN A 78 0.80 -5.50 0.29
C GLN A 78 1.28 -4.26 -0.45
N ASN A 79 0.79 -3.09 -0.06
CA ASN A 79 1.06 -1.82 -0.71
C ASN A 79 2.54 -1.40 -0.57
N GLY A 80 3.11 -0.89 -1.66
CA GLY A 80 4.52 -0.50 -1.75
C GLY A 80 4.85 0.92 -1.32
N GLY A 81 3.86 1.78 -1.07
CA GLY A 81 4.01 3.22 -0.84
C GLY A 81 4.62 3.58 0.51
N PHE A 82 4.47 2.72 1.52
CA PHE A 82 5.32 2.71 2.70
C PHE A 82 5.75 1.27 2.96
N SER A 83 6.97 0.92 2.53
CA SER A 83 7.43 -0.48 2.55
C SER A 83 8.90 -0.65 2.90
N LEU A 84 9.23 -1.72 3.64
CA LEU A 84 10.60 -2.17 3.85
C LEU A 84 10.94 -3.19 2.77
N ARG A 85 12.09 -3.02 2.11
CA ARG A 85 12.53 -3.89 1.02
C ARG A 85 13.99 -4.25 1.16
N SER A 86 14.32 -5.53 1.06
CA SER A 86 15.72 -5.96 1.02
C SER A 86 16.36 -5.66 -0.32
N ARG A 87 17.66 -5.39 -0.31
CA ARG A 87 18.47 -5.26 -1.52
C ARG A 87 18.44 -6.54 -2.35
N LYS A 88 18.32 -7.70 -1.69
CA LYS A 88 18.11 -9.01 -2.34
C LYS A 88 16.86 -8.99 -3.22
N LEU A 89 15.71 -8.58 -2.68
CA LEU A 89 14.47 -8.45 -3.45
C LEU A 89 14.60 -7.42 -4.57
N LEU A 90 15.16 -6.24 -4.29
CA LEU A 90 15.26 -5.16 -5.28
C LEU A 90 16.10 -5.54 -6.51
N ASN A 91 17.02 -6.50 -6.36
CA ASN A 91 17.82 -7.01 -7.47
C ASN A 91 17.21 -8.25 -8.15
N ALA A 92 16.27 -8.93 -7.49
CA ALA A 92 15.71 -10.20 -7.96
C ALA A 92 14.98 -10.09 -9.31
N PRO A 93 14.10 -9.09 -9.57
CA PRO A 93 13.41 -8.98 -10.86
C PRO A 93 14.38 -8.92 -12.05
N ARG A 94 15.46 -8.14 -11.93
CA ARG A 94 16.49 -8.05 -12.97
C ARG A 94 17.28 -9.36 -13.09
N ALA A 95 17.74 -9.92 -11.98
CA ALA A 95 18.56 -11.12 -11.96
C ALA A 95 17.83 -12.36 -12.52
N LEU A 96 16.51 -12.42 -12.33
CA LEU A 96 15.65 -13.52 -12.78
C LEU A 96 14.98 -13.27 -14.14
N GLY A 97 15.23 -12.11 -14.78
CA GLY A 97 14.61 -11.76 -16.05
C GLY A 97 13.08 -11.60 -15.97
N LEU A 98 12.55 -11.14 -14.84
CA LEU A 98 11.12 -10.95 -14.65
C LEU A 98 10.67 -9.63 -15.28
N SER A 99 9.87 -9.73 -16.33
CA SER A 99 9.29 -8.56 -16.99
C SER A 99 7.95 -8.16 -16.36
N LEU A 100 7.76 -6.86 -16.18
CA LEU A 100 6.51 -6.23 -15.79
C LEU A 100 5.75 -5.89 -17.06
N GLU A 101 4.58 -6.48 -17.22
CA GLU A 101 3.70 -6.16 -18.34
C GLU A 101 2.90 -4.90 -18.02
N ILE A 102 3.00 -3.90 -18.89
CA ILE A 102 2.20 -2.67 -18.80
C ILE A 102 0.98 -2.86 -19.67
N SER A 103 -0.20 -2.75 -19.08
CA SER A 103 -1.44 -2.85 -19.83
C SER A 103 -1.76 -1.57 -20.59
N ASN A 104 -2.65 -1.69 -21.58
CA ASN A 104 -3.14 -0.54 -22.33
C ASN A 104 -3.91 0.41 -21.40
N PHE A 105 -3.69 1.72 -21.56
CA PHE A 105 -4.48 2.75 -20.89
C PHE A 105 -5.89 2.81 -21.49
N GLU A 106 -6.88 3.23 -20.70
CA GLU A 106 -8.30 3.17 -21.11
C GLU A 106 -8.67 4.21 -22.18
N SER A 107 -8.03 5.39 -22.17
CA SER A 107 -8.29 6.44 -23.17
C SER A 107 -7.34 7.65 -23.08
N PHE A 108 -7.32 8.47 -24.14
CA PHE A 108 -6.89 9.87 -24.12
C PHE A 108 -8.13 10.75 -23.96
N GLN A 109 -8.54 11.05 -22.72
CA GLN A 109 -9.87 11.66 -22.48
C GLN A 109 -9.87 13.19 -22.29
N GLN A 110 -8.73 13.87 -22.23
CA GLN A 110 -8.70 15.32 -22.02
C GLN A 110 -7.38 15.99 -22.46
N ILE A 111 -7.41 17.32 -22.66
CA ILE A 111 -6.21 18.17 -22.80
C ILE A 111 -5.98 18.87 -21.46
N PRO A 112 -4.76 18.81 -20.87
CA PRO A 112 -3.59 18.10 -21.37
C PRO A 112 -3.78 16.58 -21.38
N LEU A 113 -3.17 15.92 -22.38
CA LEU A 113 -3.25 14.48 -22.57
C LEU A 113 -2.84 13.76 -21.28
N GLU A 114 -3.77 13.00 -20.72
CA GLU A 114 -3.56 12.21 -19.52
C GLU A 114 -3.77 10.74 -19.85
N MET A 115 -2.79 9.89 -19.51
CA MET A 115 -2.92 8.44 -19.59
C MET A 115 -3.58 7.95 -18.31
N LYS A 116 -4.75 7.31 -18.43
CA LYS A 116 -5.47 6.76 -17.29
C LYS A 116 -5.52 5.24 -17.37
N TRP A 117 -5.15 4.60 -16.26
CA TRP A 117 -5.38 3.19 -16.01
C TRP A 117 -6.39 3.06 -14.88
N ASN A 118 -7.28 2.08 -15.01
CA ASN A 118 -8.26 1.77 -13.99
C ASN A 118 -7.70 0.69 -13.08
N PHE A 119 -7.06 1.11 -12.00
CA PHE A 119 -6.50 0.20 -10.99
C PHE A 119 -7.56 -0.61 -10.23
N ASN A 120 -8.86 -0.27 -10.35
CA ASN A 120 -9.92 -1.11 -9.83
C ASN A 120 -10.14 -2.36 -10.69
N SER A 121 -9.88 -2.28 -12.00
CA SER A 121 -10.03 -3.40 -12.95
C SER A 121 -8.70 -4.05 -13.33
N ASP A 122 -7.59 -3.32 -13.26
CA ASP A 122 -6.28 -3.78 -13.71
C ASP A 122 -5.12 -3.29 -12.83
N ILE A 123 -4.63 -4.18 -11.97
CA ILE A 123 -3.53 -3.93 -11.03
C ILE A 123 -2.18 -4.48 -11.55
N ARG A 124 -2.13 -5.01 -12.79
CA ARG A 124 -0.96 -5.75 -13.30
C ARG A 124 0.33 -4.96 -13.33
N HIS A 125 0.22 -3.66 -13.52
CA HIS A 125 1.34 -2.72 -13.61
C HIS A 125 1.63 -2.02 -12.28
N ALA A 126 0.85 -2.27 -11.21
CA ALA A 126 1.20 -1.83 -9.87
C ALA A 126 2.36 -2.68 -9.36
N GLU A 127 3.46 -2.01 -9.07
CA GLU A 127 4.74 -2.64 -8.76
C GLU A 127 4.69 -3.53 -7.50
N ASP A 128 3.91 -3.10 -6.51
CA ASP A 128 3.71 -3.80 -5.26
C ASP A 128 2.89 -5.09 -5.42
N SER A 129 1.81 -5.05 -6.19
CA SER A 129 1.00 -6.22 -6.54
C SER A 129 1.77 -7.17 -7.45
N TYR A 130 2.61 -6.62 -8.34
CA TYR A 130 3.52 -7.41 -9.16
C TYR A 130 4.49 -8.24 -8.31
N LEU A 131 5.13 -7.63 -7.31
CA LEU A 131 6.06 -8.32 -6.41
C LEU A 131 5.32 -9.24 -5.41
N SER A 132 4.36 -8.68 -4.67
CA SER A 132 3.72 -9.33 -3.53
C SER A 132 2.73 -10.43 -3.91
N CYS A 133 2.21 -10.41 -5.15
CA CYS A 133 1.25 -11.39 -5.65
C CYS A 133 1.72 -12.07 -6.95
N ILE A 134 1.85 -11.32 -8.05
CA ILE A 134 1.99 -11.90 -9.40
C ILE A 134 3.28 -12.73 -9.55
N LYS A 135 4.40 -12.23 -9.03
CA LYS A 135 5.70 -12.92 -9.04
C LYS A 135 6.05 -13.55 -7.70
N ARG A 136 5.13 -13.56 -6.73
CA ARG A 136 5.38 -14.02 -5.37
C ARG A 136 5.94 -15.44 -5.32
N GLN A 137 5.32 -16.38 -6.03
CA GLN A 137 5.79 -17.78 -6.05
C GLN A 137 7.22 -17.91 -6.60
N ILE A 138 7.51 -17.27 -7.74
CA ILE A 138 8.86 -17.30 -8.33
C ILE A 138 9.86 -16.70 -7.35
N LEU A 139 9.55 -15.56 -6.75
CA LEU A 139 10.42 -14.89 -5.79
C LEU A 139 10.64 -15.75 -4.54
N MET A 140 9.59 -16.36 -3.98
CA MET A 140 9.68 -17.27 -2.84
C MET A 140 10.51 -18.51 -3.15
N HIS A 141 10.40 -19.07 -4.36
CA HIS A 141 11.24 -20.17 -4.82
C HIS A 141 12.73 -19.80 -4.83
N HIS A 142 13.06 -18.53 -5.08
CA HIS A 142 14.42 -17.99 -5.01
C HIS A 142 14.77 -17.42 -3.61
N GLY A 143 14.01 -17.82 -2.59
CA GLY A 143 14.28 -17.53 -1.19
C GLY A 143 13.91 -16.12 -0.74
N ILE A 144 13.08 -15.39 -1.49
CA ILE A 144 12.48 -14.13 -1.01
C ILE A 144 11.41 -14.44 0.02
N LYS A 145 11.45 -13.74 1.16
CA LYS A 145 10.47 -13.84 2.24
C LYS A 145 9.55 -12.62 2.24
N PHE A 146 8.26 -12.82 2.07
CA PHE A 146 7.27 -11.76 2.25
C PHE A 146 6.70 -11.82 3.66
N ALA A 147 6.48 -10.68 4.31
CA ALA A 147 5.85 -10.65 5.63
C ALA A 147 4.45 -11.28 5.61
N PRO A 148 4.08 -12.07 6.62
CA PRO A 148 2.68 -12.47 6.84
C PRO A 148 1.82 -11.27 7.24
N ARG A 149 0.50 -11.36 7.04
CA ARG A 149 -0.45 -10.26 7.27
C ARG A 149 -0.30 -9.62 8.65
N ASN A 150 -0.18 -10.41 9.71
CA ASN A 150 -0.03 -9.91 11.08
C ASN A 150 1.22 -9.05 11.28
N ILE A 151 2.34 -9.38 10.63
CA ILE A 151 3.58 -8.58 10.68
C ILE A 151 3.43 -7.33 9.82
N ALA A 152 2.87 -7.47 8.62
CA ALA A 152 2.58 -6.35 7.73
C ALA A 152 1.66 -5.32 8.40
N ALA A 153 0.63 -5.77 9.12
CA ALA A 153 -0.34 -4.93 9.82
C ALA A 153 0.25 -4.16 11.02
N GLN A 154 1.36 -4.65 11.60
CA GLN A 154 2.12 -3.94 12.64
C GLN A 154 3.07 -2.90 12.02
N PHE A 155 3.64 -3.22 10.86
CA PHE A 155 4.59 -2.36 10.16
C PHE A 155 3.91 -1.11 9.58
N SER A 156 2.77 -1.28 8.90
CA SER A 156 2.09 -0.17 8.24
C SER A 156 0.58 -0.37 8.13
N VAL A 157 -0.14 0.75 8.03
CA VAL A 157 -1.57 0.81 7.78
C VAL A 157 -1.87 1.58 6.50
N GLU A 158 -2.85 1.07 5.75
CA GLU A 158 -3.55 1.79 4.68
C GLU A 158 -5.07 1.60 4.86
N TYR A 159 -5.47 0.36 5.11
CA TYR A 159 -6.85 -0.01 5.37
C TYR A 159 -7.04 -0.57 6.79
N LEU A 160 -7.73 0.19 7.64
CA LEU A 160 -7.96 -0.17 9.05
C LEU A 160 -8.67 -1.50 9.35
N PRO A 161 -9.55 -2.06 8.49
CA PRO A 161 -10.18 -3.35 8.78
C PRO A 161 -9.18 -4.45 9.12
N ILE A 162 -7.98 -4.40 8.55
CA ILE A 162 -6.94 -5.41 8.78
C ILE A 162 -6.36 -5.29 10.18
N GLN A 163 -6.03 -4.09 10.66
CA GLN A 163 -5.57 -3.89 12.04
C GLN A 163 -6.62 -4.39 13.05
N LYS A 164 -7.91 -4.18 12.76
CA LYS A 164 -8.99 -4.69 13.62
C LYS A 164 -9.03 -6.21 13.65
N ILE A 165 -8.90 -6.87 12.49
CA ILE A 165 -8.96 -8.33 12.39
C ILE A 165 -7.74 -8.99 13.04
N GLU A 166 -6.56 -8.42 12.84
CA GLU A 166 -5.30 -8.90 13.41
C GLU A 166 -5.10 -8.47 14.89
N ASN A 167 -6.08 -7.77 15.47
CA ASN A 167 -6.02 -7.23 16.83
C ASN A 167 -4.78 -6.36 17.11
N ILE A 168 -4.39 -5.53 16.14
CA ILE A 168 -3.24 -4.62 16.25
C ILE A 168 -3.70 -3.28 16.83
N PRO A 169 -3.16 -2.86 18.01
CA PRO A 169 -3.41 -1.54 18.55
C PRO A 169 -2.88 -0.44 17.62
N LEU A 170 -3.66 0.61 17.37
CA LEU A 170 -3.28 1.67 16.44
C LEU A 170 -2.07 2.50 16.91
N ASP A 171 -1.89 2.64 18.22
CA ASP A 171 -0.74 3.29 18.83
C ASP A 171 0.56 2.48 18.68
N SER A 172 0.47 1.19 18.35
CA SER A 172 1.62 0.31 18.08
C SER A 172 2.10 0.31 16.62
N LEU A 173 1.44 1.08 15.74
CA LEU A 173 1.81 1.16 14.32
C LEU A 173 3.16 1.88 14.12
N PHE A 174 4.04 1.31 13.31
CA PHE A 174 5.31 1.95 12.95
C PHE A 174 5.11 3.07 11.91
N GLY A 175 4.42 2.78 10.81
CA GLY A 175 4.14 3.76 9.77
C GLY A 175 2.78 3.60 9.11
N CYS A 176 2.60 4.32 8.01
CA CYS A 176 1.34 4.39 7.28
C CYS A 176 1.55 4.76 5.82
N HIS A 177 0.53 4.46 5.03
CA HIS A 177 0.33 4.92 3.67
C HIS A 177 -1.15 5.29 3.51
N PHE A 178 -1.46 6.51 3.04
CA PHE A 178 -2.82 7.05 3.08
C PHE A 178 -3.52 7.12 1.73
N SER A 179 -3.04 6.43 0.70
CA SER A 179 -3.66 6.36 -0.63
C SER A 179 -4.08 7.74 -1.15
N SER A 180 -3.19 8.71 -0.98
CA SER A 180 -3.34 10.13 -1.32
C SER A 180 -4.43 10.91 -0.58
N LEU A 181 -5.17 10.31 0.37
CA LEU A 181 -6.12 11.02 1.22
C LEU A 181 -5.43 12.08 2.08
N LEU A 182 -4.23 11.74 2.57
CA LEU A 182 -3.39 12.59 3.39
C LEU A 182 -1.97 12.64 2.82
N THR A 183 -1.32 13.81 2.88
CA THR A 183 0.07 13.99 2.44
C THR A 183 0.86 14.68 3.53
N LEU A 184 2.07 14.18 3.82
CA LEU A 184 2.96 14.83 4.77
C LEU A 184 3.69 15.99 4.07
N ILE A 185 3.42 17.21 4.52
CA ILE A 185 3.98 18.45 3.95
C ILE A 185 4.99 19.15 4.90
N GLY A 186 5.26 18.54 6.05
CA GLY A 186 6.25 18.98 7.02
C GLY A 186 6.33 18.02 8.21
N SER A 187 7.27 18.22 9.14
CA SER A 187 7.60 17.25 10.21
C SER A 187 6.42 16.76 11.05
N LYS A 188 5.35 17.56 11.16
CA LYS A 188 4.06 17.19 11.75
C LYS A 188 2.89 17.89 11.05
N LYS A 189 3.04 18.23 9.77
CA LYS A 189 2.01 18.95 9.01
C LYS A 189 1.45 18.04 7.93
N VAL A 190 0.15 17.79 7.99
CA VAL A 190 -0.55 16.88 7.08
C VAL A 190 -1.57 17.67 6.28
N GLN A 191 -1.44 17.63 4.96
CA GLN A 191 -2.47 18.14 4.08
C GLN A 191 -3.56 17.09 3.88
N VAL A 192 -4.82 17.51 3.98
CA VAL A 192 -5.98 16.71 3.64
C VAL A 192 -6.35 16.95 2.18
N ASN A 193 -6.34 15.92 1.35
CA ASN A 193 -6.57 16.03 -0.10
C ASN A 193 -7.97 15.57 -0.54
N VAL A 194 -8.88 15.39 0.41
CA VAL A 194 -10.25 14.99 0.14
C VAL A 194 -11.22 15.92 0.84
N ASN A 195 -12.44 15.98 0.33
CA ASN A 195 -13.48 16.78 0.94
C ASN A 195 -13.66 16.35 2.40
N ILE A 196 -13.57 17.27 3.35
CA ILE A 196 -13.65 16.94 4.79
C ILE A 196 -14.96 16.21 5.15
N TYR A 197 -16.05 16.46 4.43
CA TYR A 197 -17.33 15.78 4.62
C TYR A 197 -17.34 14.34 4.09
N SER A 198 -16.39 13.97 3.23
CA SER A 198 -16.17 12.58 2.79
C SER A 198 -15.32 11.78 3.77
N LEU A 199 -14.63 12.44 4.73
CA LEU A 199 -13.90 11.78 5.81
C LEU A 199 -14.82 11.19 6.90
N ASN A 200 -16.14 11.23 6.70
CA ASN A 200 -17.12 10.66 7.62
C ASN A 200 -17.06 9.12 7.75
N ASP A 201 -16.18 8.43 7.03
CA ASP A 201 -15.90 7.02 7.32
C ASP A 201 -15.19 6.91 8.68
N PHE A 202 -15.77 6.09 9.56
CA PHE A 202 -15.27 5.75 10.89
C PHE A 202 -13.80 5.34 10.89
N SER A 203 -13.34 4.71 9.80
CA SER A 203 -11.95 4.32 9.62
C SER A 203 -11.03 5.55 9.58
N THR A 204 -11.27 6.48 8.66
CA THR A 204 -10.38 7.65 8.50
C THR A 204 -10.35 8.51 9.75
N ASN A 205 -11.49 8.66 10.44
CA ASN A 205 -11.55 9.37 11.73
C ASN A 205 -10.65 8.76 12.80
N LYS A 206 -10.52 7.43 12.87
CA LYS A 206 -9.62 6.78 13.83
C LYS A 206 -8.14 7.05 13.54
N LEU A 207 -7.74 7.05 12.28
CA LEU A 207 -6.36 7.39 11.91
C LEU A 207 -6.06 8.86 12.16
N LEU A 208 -6.99 9.77 11.87
CA LEU A 208 -6.84 11.19 12.21
C LEU A 208 -6.74 11.42 13.72
N ASN A 209 -7.51 10.69 14.52
CA ASN A 209 -7.41 10.73 15.98
C ASN A 209 -6.06 10.22 16.47
N LEU A 210 -5.56 9.11 15.91
CA LEU A 210 -4.21 8.59 16.20
C LEU A 210 -3.15 9.65 15.88
N LEU A 211 -3.20 10.26 14.70
CA LEU A 211 -2.25 11.30 14.34
C LEU A 211 -2.37 12.53 15.27
N SER A 212 -3.57 12.89 15.70
CA SER A 212 -3.76 13.96 16.69
C SER A 212 -3.04 13.66 18.01
N THR A 213 -3.01 12.42 18.50
CA THR A 213 -2.28 12.07 19.74
C THR A 213 -0.75 12.20 19.59
N TYR A 214 -0.25 12.18 18.35
CA TYR A 214 1.14 12.44 18.00
C TYR A 214 1.42 13.89 17.57
N ASN A 215 0.50 14.81 17.90
CA ASN A 215 0.60 16.25 17.63
C ASN A 215 0.74 16.62 16.14
N TYR A 216 0.10 15.88 15.24
CA TYR A 216 0.01 16.29 13.85
C TYR A 216 -0.99 17.46 13.68
N GLU A 217 -0.56 18.47 12.93
CA GLU A 217 -1.38 19.60 12.48
C GLU A 217 -1.99 19.26 11.11
N PHE A 218 -3.31 19.44 10.97
CA PHE A 218 -4.02 19.20 9.72
C PHE A 218 -4.30 20.49 8.99
N ILE A 219 -3.86 20.55 7.72
CA ILE A 219 -4.14 21.65 6.80
C ILE A 219 -5.18 21.16 5.80
N VAL A 220 -6.31 21.86 5.74
CA VAL A 220 -7.40 21.58 4.80
C VAL A 220 -7.42 22.70 3.76
N PRO A 221 -6.94 22.44 2.53
CA PRO A 221 -7.02 23.40 1.43
C PRO A 221 -8.48 23.84 1.18
N THR A 222 -8.65 25.10 0.77
CA THR A 222 -9.98 25.72 0.62
C THR A 222 -10.90 24.98 -0.35
N GLU A 223 -10.34 24.36 -1.38
CA GLU A 223 -11.03 23.56 -2.39
C GLU A 223 -11.69 22.30 -1.80
N PHE A 224 -11.13 21.74 -0.72
CA PHE A 224 -11.66 20.58 0.00
C PHE A 224 -12.57 20.96 1.17
N ASN A 225 -12.71 22.26 1.45
CA ASN A 225 -13.57 22.81 2.50
C ASN A 225 -14.95 23.26 1.98
N LYS A 226 -15.31 22.91 0.74
CA LYS A 226 -16.58 23.32 0.13
C LYS A 226 -17.69 22.32 0.47
N ILE A 227 -18.77 22.83 1.08
CA ILE A 227 -20.08 22.16 1.08
C ILE A 227 -20.61 22.26 -0.35
N ASN A 228 -20.76 21.12 -1.04
CA ASN A 228 -21.56 21.10 -2.26
C ASN A 228 -23.03 21.32 -1.85
N PHE A 229 -23.48 22.57 -1.84
CA PHE A 229 -24.89 22.93 -1.65
C PHE A 229 -25.81 22.48 -2.80
N ASN A 230 -25.28 21.80 -3.82
CA ASN A 230 -26.05 21.24 -4.91
C ASN A 230 -26.41 19.76 -4.64
N ARG A 231 -27.36 19.56 -3.73
CA ARG A 231 -28.32 18.45 -3.80
C ARG A 231 -29.72 19.07 -3.84
N ASN A 232 -30.15 19.44 -5.05
CA ASN A 232 -31.51 19.45 -5.64
C ASN A 232 -32.68 19.33 -4.63
N ALA A 233 -33.65 20.25 -4.49
CA ALA A 233 -34.39 21.02 -5.50
C ALA A 233 -34.85 20.20 -6.72
#